data_AF-A0A7C4DYQ6-F1
#
_entry.id   AF-A0A7C4DYQ6-F1
#
_cell.length_a   1.000
_cell.length_b   1.000
_cell.length_c   1.000
_cell.angle_alpha   90.00
_cell.angle_beta   90.00
_cell.angle_gamma   90.00
#
_symmetry.space_group_name_H-M   'P 1'
#
loop_
_entity.id
_entity.type
_entity.pdbx_description
1 polymer ?
#
loop_
_entity_poly.entity_id
_entity_poly.type
_entity_poly.pdbx_seq_one_letter_code
_entity_poly.pdbx_strand_id
1 'polypeptide(L)'
;GAQGKLTLWRLLVYSLACVAGLDMIPVPSRVGVKWVKGVIEDAFTIAKIKGKPLGVRLLPANAEVGDVIDVWFFKGVPIPRLDENR
;
A
#
# COMPACT_ATOMS: atom_id res chain seq x y z
N GLY A 1 1.55 5.82 -7.70
CA GLY A 1 2.86 5.42 -8.23
C GLY A 1 3.57 6.64 -8.77
N ALA A 2 4.25 6.55 -9.91
CA ALA A 2 5.23 7.55 -10.35
C ALA A 2 4.68 8.97 -10.56
N GLN A 3 3.48 9.13 -11.12
CA GLN A 3 2.87 10.45 -11.35
C GLN A 3 2.08 10.99 -10.13
N GLY A 4 2.12 10.31 -8.98
CA GLY A 4 1.35 10.68 -7.78
C GLY A 4 -0.17 10.52 -7.88
N LYS A 5 -0.72 10.12 -9.03
CA LYS A 5 -2.18 9.93 -9.26
C LYS A 5 -2.80 8.75 -8.51
N LEU A 6 -1.96 7.80 -8.09
CA LEU A 6 -2.38 6.59 -7.37
C LEU A 6 -1.71 6.59 -6.00
N THR A 7 -2.52 6.80 -4.96
CA THR A 7 -2.11 6.75 -3.55
C THR A 7 -2.34 5.35 -2.98
N LEU A 8 -1.75 5.06 -1.82
CA LEU A 8 -2.00 3.81 -1.13
C LEU A 8 -3.48 3.62 -0.77
N TRP A 9 -4.15 4.67 -0.29
CA TRP A 9 -5.58 4.60 0.03
C TRP A 9 -6.43 4.23 -1.19
N ARG A 10 -6.13 4.81 -2.36
CA ARG A 10 -6.86 4.47 -3.60
C ARG A 10 -6.69 3.01 -3.98
N LEU A 11 -5.48 2.47 -3.85
CA LEU A 11 -5.22 1.03 -4.06
C LEU A 11 -6.03 0.17 -3.09
N LEU A 12 -6.11 0.58 -1.83
CA LEU A 12 -6.85 -0.13 -0.81
C LEU A 12 -8.36 -0.10 -1.10
N VAL A 13 -8.93 1.04 -1.49
CA VAL A 13 -10.34 1.18 -1.90
C VAL A 13 -10.65 0.32 -3.13
N TYR A 14 -9.73 0.18 -4.10
CA TYR A 14 -9.91 -0.73 -5.23
C TYR A 14 -10.06 -2.20 -4.83
N SER A 15 -9.63 -2.57 -3.62
CA SER A 15 -9.90 -3.90 -3.04
C SER A 15 -11.37 -4.12 -2.68
N LEU A 16 -12.23 -3.12 -2.80
CA LEU A 16 -13.68 -3.35 -2.80
C LEU A 16 -14.13 -4.03 -4.08
N ALA A 17 -13.50 -3.73 -5.22
CA ALA A 17 -13.80 -4.36 -6.51
C ALA A 17 -13.18 -5.76 -6.64
N CYS A 18 -11.93 -5.98 -6.18
CA CYS A 18 -11.23 -7.26 -6.26
C CYS A 18 -10.88 -7.85 -4.87
N VAL A 19 -10.50 -9.12 -4.73
CA VAL A 19 -10.18 -9.71 -3.40
C VAL A 19 -8.67 -9.70 -3.11
N ALA A 20 -7.84 -9.16 -4.01
CA ALA A 20 -6.39 -9.28 -3.92
C ALA A 20 -5.77 -8.52 -2.72
N GLY A 21 -6.38 -7.41 -2.30
CA GLY A 21 -5.84 -6.57 -1.22
C GLY A 21 -4.66 -5.72 -1.64
N LEU A 22 -3.85 -5.34 -0.67
CA LEU A 22 -2.60 -4.62 -0.90
C LEU A 22 -1.47 -5.63 -1.02
N ASP A 23 -1.04 -5.93 -2.23
CA ASP A 23 0.02 -6.89 -2.45
C ASP A 23 1.27 -6.26 -3.10
N MET A 24 2.45 -6.65 -2.59
CA MET A 24 3.76 -6.21 -3.08
C MET A 24 3.95 -4.70 -3.11
N ILE A 25 3.48 -3.99 -2.08
CA ILE A 25 3.55 -2.53 -2.07
C ILE A 25 4.86 -2.06 -1.41
N PRO A 26 5.81 -1.46 -2.15
CA PRO A 26 6.98 -0.87 -1.54
C PRO A 26 6.61 0.38 -0.75
N VAL A 27 7.17 0.52 0.44
CA VAL A 27 6.97 1.68 1.33
C VAL A 27 8.32 2.14 1.86
N PRO A 28 8.52 3.45 2.09
CA PRO A 28 9.76 3.95 2.71
C PRO A 28 10.02 3.26 4.06
N SER A 29 11.26 2.83 4.32
CA SER A 29 11.65 2.18 5.59
C SER A 29 11.38 3.04 6.83
N ARG A 30 11.28 4.37 6.65
CA ARG A 30 11.01 5.35 7.71
C ARG A 30 9.54 5.42 8.16
N VAL A 31 8.63 4.65 7.54
CA VAL A 31 7.23 4.63 8.00
C VAL A 31 7.13 4.05 9.42
N GLY A 32 6.44 4.75 10.31
CA GLY A 32 6.29 4.33 11.70
C GLY A 32 5.23 3.25 11.91
N VAL A 33 5.31 2.56 13.05
CA VAL A 33 4.34 1.51 13.45
C VAL A 33 2.90 2.04 13.48
N LYS A 34 2.69 3.30 13.91
CA LYS A 34 1.35 3.93 13.90
C LYS A 34 0.73 3.95 12.50
N TRP A 35 1.54 4.25 11.49
CA TRP A 35 1.09 4.30 10.11
C TRP A 35 0.74 2.90 9.59
N VAL A 36 1.59 1.91 9.86
CA VAL A 36 1.33 0.50 9.49
C VAL A 36 0.05 -0.02 10.16
N LYS A 37 -0.16 0.30 11.44
CA LYS A 37 -1.40 -0.02 12.16
C LYS A 37 -2.62 0.57 11.44
N GLY A 38 -2.58 1.83 11.04
CA GLY A 38 -3.68 2.47 10.30
C GLY A 38 -4.01 1.75 9.00
N VAL A 39 -3.00 1.35 8.22
CA VAL A 39 -3.19 0.56 6.99
C VAL A 39 -3.88 -0.78 7.27
N ILE A 40 -3.47 -1.48 8.34
CA ILE A 40 -4.08 -2.75 8.73
C ILE A 40 -5.52 -2.57 9.20
N GLU A 41 -5.82 -1.53 9.99
CA GLU A 41 -7.17 -1.23 10.47
C GLU A 41 -8.13 -0.90 9.31
N ASP A 42 -7.66 -0.15 8.33
CA ASP A 42 -8.43 0.16 7.12
C ASP A 42 -8.69 -1.10 6.28
N ALA A 43 -7.65 -1.92 6.06
CA ALA A 43 -7.76 -3.19 5.35
C ALA A 43 -8.74 -4.16 6.05
N PHE A 44 -8.70 -4.22 7.38
CA PHE A 44 -9.62 -5.02 8.18
C PHE A 44 -11.06 -4.51 8.08
N THR A 45 -11.26 -3.20 8.06
CA THR A 45 -12.59 -2.59 7.88
C THR A 45 -13.17 -2.97 6.52
N ILE A 46 -12.37 -2.92 5.46
CA ILE A 46 -12.79 -3.35 4.11
C ILE A 46 -13.09 -4.85 4.07
N ALA A 47 -12.25 -5.68 4.70
CA ALA A 47 -12.48 -7.12 4.80
C ALA A 47 -13.84 -7.42 5.47
N LYS A 48 -14.17 -6.69 6.55
CA LYS A 48 -15.46 -6.80 7.24
C LYS A 48 -16.64 -6.39 6.35
N ILE A 49 -16.54 -5.23 5.69
CA ILE A 49 -17.62 -4.73 4.80
C ILE A 49 -17.86 -5.71 3.64
N LYS A 50 -16.79 -6.26 3.08
CA LYS A 50 -16.85 -7.17 1.92
C LYS A 50 -17.24 -8.60 2.29
N GLY A 51 -17.10 -8.99 3.57
CA GLY A 51 -17.29 -10.36 4.03
C GLY A 51 -16.27 -11.35 3.43
N LYS A 52 -15.07 -10.87 3.06
CA LYS A 52 -14.00 -11.70 2.48
C LYS A 52 -12.64 -11.36 3.11
N PRO A 53 -11.74 -12.34 3.25
CA PRO A 53 -10.39 -12.07 3.74
C PRO A 53 -9.63 -11.14 2.79
N LEU A 54 -8.74 -10.33 3.35
CA LEU A 54 -7.90 -9.40 2.61
C LEU A 54 -6.44 -9.54 3.03
N GLY A 55 -5.54 -9.64 2.06
CA GLY A 55 -4.10 -9.66 2.29
C GLY A 55 -3.51 -8.26 2.31
N VAL A 56 -2.49 -8.07 3.15
CA VAL A 56 -1.63 -6.87 3.15
C VAL A 56 -0.17 -7.32 3.16
N ARG A 57 0.60 -6.96 2.12
CA ARG A 57 2.04 -7.18 2.02
C ARG A 57 2.73 -5.86 1.68
N LEU A 58 3.35 -5.27 2.70
CA LEU A 58 4.17 -4.06 2.60
C LEU A 58 5.65 -4.47 2.53
N LEU A 59 6.42 -3.80 1.68
CA LEU A 59 7.84 -4.09 1.45
C LEU A 59 8.66 -2.84 1.83
N PRO A 60 9.32 -2.84 3.00
CA PRO A 60 10.19 -1.72 3.38
C PRO A 60 11.32 -1.52 2.36
N ALA A 61 11.51 -0.28 1.92
CA ALA A 61 12.53 0.09 0.96
C ALA A 61 13.26 1.36 1.41
N ASN A 62 14.59 1.39 1.26
CA ASN A 62 15.42 2.56 1.52
C ASN A 62 15.32 3.56 0.36
N ALA A 63 14.13 4.08 0.12
CA ALA A 63 13.79 5.01 -0.94
C ALA A 63 12.57 5.84 -0.53
N GLU A 64 12.32 6.93 -1.24
CA GLU A 64 11.30 7.92 -0.91
C GLU A 64 10.05 7.79 -1.79
N VAL A 65 8.98 8.47 -1.37
CA VAL A 65 7.74 8.52 -2.15
C VAL A 65 8.01 9.08 -3.54
N GLY A 66 7.56 8.36 -4.57
CA GLY A 66 7.75 8.73 -5.97
C GLY A 66 8.97 8.11 -6.63
N ASP A 67 9.93 7.59 -5.83
CA ASP A 67 11.06 6.84 -6.37
C ASP A 67 10.58 5.57 -7.07
N VAL A 68 11.38 5.13 -8.03
CA VAL A 68 11.14 3.91 -8.79
C VAL A 68 12.24 2.91 -8.43
N ILE A 69 11.85 1.76 -7.91
CA ILE A 69 12.76 0.72 -7.42
C ILE A 69 12.49 -0.61 -8.10
N ASP A 70 13.45 -1.52 -8.00
CA ASP A 70 13.28 -2.91 -8.39
C ASP A 70 12.90 -3.75 -7.18
N VAL A 71 11.87 -4.58 -7.33
CA VAL A 71 11.36 -5.46 -6.26
C VAL A 71 11.39 -6.90 -6.77
N TRP A 72 12.38 -7.67 -6.34
CA TRP A 72 12.63 -9.04 -6.81
C TRP A 72 12.75 -9.11 -8.34
N PHE A 73 11.73 -9.61 -9.04
CA PHE A 73 11.69 -9.78 -10.50
C PHE A 73 10.89 -8.67 -11.17
N PHE A 74 10.20 -7.83 -10.38
CA PHE A 74 9.51 -6.65 -10.88
C PHE A 74 10.49 -5.50 -11.00
N LYS A 75 10.63 -5.00 -12.21
CA LYS A 75 11.45 -3.83 -12.53
C LYS A 75 10.58 -2.58 -12.58
N GLY A 76 11.11 -1.45 -12.11
CA GLY A 76 10.44 -0.17 -12.29
C GLY A 76 9.18 0.04 -11.43
N VAL A 77 9.16 -0.49 -10.21
CA VAL A 77 8.03 -0.36 -9.28
C VAL A 77 8.09 0.99 -8.55
N PRO A 78 7.07 1.85 -8.67
CA PRO A 78 7.08 3.14 -8.00
C PRO A 78 6.64 3.01 -6.54
N ILE A 79 7.31 3.74 -5.64
CA ILE A 79 6.84 3.94 -4.26
C ILE A 79 5.61 4.86 -4.31
N PRO A 80 4.42 4.36 -3.92
CA PRO A 80 3.19 5.15 -4.01
C PRO A 80 3.21 6.28 -2.98
N ARG A 81 2.43 7.33 -3.26
CA ARG A 81 2.15 8.36 -2.27
C ARG A 81 1.41 7.75 -1.09
N LEU A 82 1.96 7.96 0.09
CA LEU A 82 1.29 7.65 1.35
C LEU A 82 0.34 8.82 1.65
N ASP A 83 -0.87 8.54 2.11
CA ASP A 83 -1.78 9.61 2.49
C ASP A 83 -1.32 10.20 3.84
N GLU A 84 -0.86 11.45 3.83
CA GLU A 84 -0.09 12.09 4.93
C GLU A 84 -0.96 12.67 6.05
N ASN A 85 -2.27 12.45 6.07
CA ASN A 85 -3.19 13.07 7.04
C ASN A 85 -3.97 12.05 7.90
N ARG A 86 -3.25 11.17 8.61
CA ARG A 86 -3.75 10.38 9.76
C ARG A 86 -2.66 10.15 10.82
#